data_AF-A0A930RK97-F1
#
_entry.id   AF-A0A930RK97-F1
#
_cell.length_a   1.000
_cell.length_b   1.000
_cell.length_c   1.000
_cell.angle_alpha   90.00
_cell.angle_beta   90.00
_cell.angle_gamma   90.00
#
_symmetry.space_group_name_H-M   'P 1'
#
loop_
_entity.id
_entity.type
_entity.pdbx_description
1 polymer ?
#
loop_
_entity_poly.entity_id
_entity_poly.type
_entity_poly.pdbx_seq_one_letter_code
_entity_poly.pdbx_strand_id
1 'polypeptide(L)'
;MARLDRIGPHRVAYEKNKKIILKTQNICGICGQPVDVRLEYPHPMSPVIDHIIPINKGGHPSDIDNLQLAHWTCNREKSDKLFNQAREFKNTVGNRNLPQTKDWTNYVPD
;
A
#
# COMPACT_ATOMS: atom_id res chain seq x y z
N MET A 1 -7.04 -24.05 7.24
CA MET A 1 -6.20 -24.44 6.09
C MET A 1 -5.01 -23.48 6.01
N ALA A 2 -3.80 -23.99 5.80
CA ALA A 2 -2.62 -23.15 5.61
C ALA A 2 -2.69 -22.45 4.23
N ARG A 3 -2.21 -21.20 4.15
CA ARG A 3 -2.25 -20.43 2.90
C ARG A 3 -1.36 -21.09 1.83
N LEU A 4 -1.82 -21.11 0.57
CA LEU A 4 -1.16 -21.82 -0.54
C LEU A 4 0.26 -21.29 -0.84
N ASP A 5 0.54 -20.02 -0.58
CA ASP A 5 1.86 -19.41 -0.74
C ASP A 5 2.91 -19.97 0.24
N ARG A 6 2.48 -20.64 1.32
CA ARG A 6 3.37 -21.18 2.35
C ARG A 6 3.74 -22.64 2.15
N ILE A 7 3.26 -23.28 1.08
CA ILE A 7 3.33 -24.73 0.91
C ILE A 7 3.92 -25.08 -0.47
N GLY A 8 4.82 -26.06 -0.47
CA GLY A 8 5.25 -26.77 -1.68
C GLY A 8 5.86 -25.87 -2.78
N PRO A 9 5.53 -26.09 -4.06
CA PRO A 9 6.17 -25.43 -5.20
C PRO A 9 5.85 -23.92 -5.27
N HIS A 10 4.68 -23.52 -4.79
CA HIS A 10 4.25 -22.11 -4.75
C HIS A 10 5.15 -21.26 -3.84
N ARG A 11 5.68 -21.83 -2.75
CA ARG A 11 6.64 -21.17 -1.88
C ARG A 11 7.95 -20.86 -2.59
N VAL A 12 8.48 -21.81 -3.36
CA VAL A 12 9.75 -21.64 -4.09
C VAL A 12 9.61 -20.55 -5.14
N ALA A 13 8.51 -20.56 -5.90
CA ALA A 13 8.20 -19.51 -6.88
C ALA A 13 8.02 -18.14 -6.20
N TYR A 14 7.32 -18.09 -5.07
CA TYR A 14 7.15 -16.87 -4.28
C TYR A 14 8.48 -16.30 -3.77
N GLU A 15 9.36 -17.14 -3.19
CA GLU A 15 10.67 -16.72 -2.70
C GLU A 15 11.57 -16.20 -3.84
N LYS A 16 11.50 -16.82 -5.02
CA LYS A 16 12.18 -16.33 -6.24
C LYS A 16 11.66 -14.96 -6.64
N ASN A 17 10.34 -14.80 -6.76
CA ASN A 17 9.72 -13.54 -7.20
C ASN A 17 9.92 -12.42 -6.18
N LYS A 18 9.86 -12.73 -4.89
CA LYS A 18 10.21 -11.80 -3.80
C LYS A 18 11.61 -11.21 -3.99
N LYS A 19 12.62 -12.04 -4.30
CA LYS A 19 13.99 -11.57 -4.53
C LYS A 19 14.10 -10.68 -5.78
N ILE A 20 13.34 -10.98 -6.82
CA ILE A 20 13.30 -10.18 -8.05
C ILE A 20 12.69 -8.80 -7.76
N ILE A 21 11.51 -8.77 -7.12
CA ILE A 21 10.78 -7.53 -6.82
C ILE A 21 11.61 -6.62 -5.90
N LEU A 22 12.19 -7.16 -4.83
CA LEU A 22 13.02 -6.38 -3.90
C LEU A 22 14.28 -5.75 -4.55
N LYS A 23 14.73 -6.28 -5.69
CA LYS A 23 15.88 -5.75 -6.44
C LYS A 23 15.49 -4.81 -7.58
N THR A 24 14.30 -4.99 -8.14
CA THR A 24 13.85 -4.28 -9.36
C THR A 24 12.94 -3.10 -9.04
N GLN A 25 12.15 -3.18 -7.96
CA GLN A 25 11.19 -2.16 -7.57
C GLN A 25 11.67 -1.41 -6.32
N ASN A 26 11.37 -0.12 -6.28
CA ASN A 26 11.67 0.77 -5.16
C ASN A 26 10.46 1.62 -4.74
N ILE A 27 9.31 1.46 -5.41
CA ILE A 27 8.08 2.21 -5.14
C ILE A 27 7.04 1.27 -4.52
N CYS A 28 6.34 1.75 -3.50
CA CYS A 28 5.21 1.03 -2.91
C CYS A 28 4.01 1.05 -3.85
N GLY A 29 3.52 -0.13 -4.26
CA GLY A 29 2.35 -0.26 -5.14
C GLY A 29 1.01 0.11 -4.49
N ILE A 30 0.98 0.39 -3.18
CA ILE A 30 -0.23 0.82 -2.47
C ILE A 30 -0.30 2.34 -2.33
N CYS A 31 0.79 2.99 -1.88
CA CYS A 31 0.80 4.43 -1.60
C CYS A 31 1.60 5.27 -2.62
N GLY A 32 2.33 4.63 -3.54
CA GLY A 32 3.14 5.31 -4.56
C GLY A 32 4.42 5.98 -4.03
N GLN A 33 4.74 5.84 -2.74
CA GLN A 33 5.95 6.42 -2.13
C GLN A 33 7.14 5.45 -2.23
N PRO A 34 8.39 5.95 -2.23
CA PRO A 34 9.57 5.09 -2.22
C PRO A 34 9.65 4.24 -0.94
N VAL A 35 10.18 3.03 -1.08
CA VAL A 35 10.38 2.07 0.00
C VAL A 35 11.87 1.94 0.27
N ASP A 36 12.28 2.17 1.52
CA ASP A 36 13.65 1.91 1.93
C ASP A 36 13.82 0.42 2.25
N VAL A 37 14.56 -0.28 1.40
CA VAL A 37 14.82 -1.72 1.54
C VAL A 37 15.75 -2.07 2.71
N ARG A 38 16.42 -1.07 3.31
CA ARG A 38 17.32 -1.26 4.46
C ARG A 38 16.59 -1.40 5.79
N LEU A 39 15.31 -1.02 5.83
CA LEU A 39 14.52 -1.09 7.04
C LEU A 39 14.12 -2.53 7.34
N GLU A 40 14.51 -3.03 8.51
CA GLU A 40 14.18 -4.38 8.94
C GLU A 40 12.77 -4.45 9.54
N TYR A 41 12.13 -5.61 9.41
CA TYR A 41 10.89 -5.92 10.13
C TYR A 41 11.16 -5.88 11.65
N PRO A 42 10.29 -5.29 12.50
CA PRO A 42 8.89 -4.88 12.25
C PRO A 42 8.70 -3.38 11.97
N HIS A 43 9.70 -2.68 11.40
CA HIS A 43 9.58 -1.24 11.17
C HIS A 43 8.36 -0.92 10.29
N PRO A 44 7.58 0.15 10.58
CA PRO A 44 6.36 0.46 9.85
C PRO A 44 6.55 0.63 8.34
N MET A 45 7.67 1.22 7.95
CA MET A 45 8.05 1.44 6.54
C MET A 45 8.96 0.35 5.98
N SER A 46 9.10 -0.79 6.65
CA SER A 46 9.87 -1.93 6.13
C SER A 46 9.26 -2.47 4.83
N PRO A 47 10.08 -2.98 3.89
CA PRO A 47 9.61 -3.55 2.65
C PRO A 47 8.93 -4.90 2.90
N VAL A 48 7.75 -5.07 2.32
CA VAL A 48 7.04 -6.35 2.27
C VAL A 48 6.53 -6.61 0.86
N ILE A 49 6.28 -7.87 0.56
CA ILE A 49 5.62 -8.27 -0.69
C ILE A 49 4.13 -8.41 -0.39
N ASP A 50 3.30 -7.69 -1.14
CA ASP A 50 1.85 -7.74 -1.08
C ASP A 50 1.28 -8.44 -2.32
N HIS A 51 0.17 -9.15 -2.14
CA HIS A 51 -0.61 -9.72 -3.23
C HIS A 51 -1.64 -8.70 -3.70
N ILE A 52 -1.55 -8.21 -4.94
CA ILE A 52 -2.46 -7.20 -5.50
C ILE A 52 -3.92 -7.65 -5.31
N ILE A 53 -4.21 -8.88 -5.76
CA ILE A 53 -5.44 -9.62 -5.48
C ILE A 53 -5.15 -10.56 -4.31
N PRO A 54 -5.80 -10.38 -3.15
CA PRO A 54 -5.64 -11.28 -2.01
C PRO A 54 -5.95 -12.74 -2.38
N ILE A 55 -5.19 -13.69 -1.82
CA ILE A 55 -5.38 -15.13 -2.07
C ILE A 55 -6.81 -15.57 -1.73
N ASN A 56 -7.38 -15.03 -0.65
CA ASN A 56 -8.77 -15.31 -0.23
C ASN A 56 -9.81 -14.91 -1.29
N LYS A 57 -9.46 -14.04 -2.25
CA LYS A 57 -10.32 -13.57 -3.34
C LYS A 57 -9.98 -14.21 -4.68
N GLY A 58 -9.20 -15.29 -4.68
CA GLY A 58 -8.80 -16.01 -5.90
C GLY A 58 -7.53 -15.47 -6.57
N GLY A 59 -6.77 -14.60 -5.90
CA GLY A 59 -5.47 -14.15 -6.40
C GLY A 59 -4.45 -15.30 -6.43
N HIS A 60 -3.67 -15.39 -7.50
CA HIS A 60 -2.66 -16.43 -7.62
C HIS A 60 -1.54 -16.22 -6.58
N PRO A 61 -1.14 -17.24 -5.80
CA PRO A 61 -0.25 -17.09 -4.64
C PRO A 61 1.21 -16.77 -5.01
N SER A 62 1.63 -17.08 -6.25
CA SER A 62 3.03 -17.00 -6.68
C SER A 62 3.24 -16.26 -8.00
N ASP A 63 2.19 -15.68 -8.56
CA ASP A 63 2.30 -15.01 -9.86
C ASP A 63 3.04 -13.68 -9.69
N ILE A 64 4.02 -13.40 -10.55
CA ILE A 64 4.80 -12.17 -10.44
C ILE A 64 3.92 -10.93 -10.69
N ASP A 65 2.93 -11.06 -11.58
CA ASP A 65 2.00 -9.98 -11.89
C ASP A 65 1.02 -9.70 -10.75
N ASN A 66 0.81 -10.67 -9.86
CA ASN A 66 -0.02 -10.50 -8.66
C ASN A 66 0.80 -10.08 -7.42
N LEU A 67 2.12 -9.90 -7.54
CA LEU A 67 2.99 -9.52 -6.42
C LEU A 67 3.54 -8.11 -6.64
N GLN A 68 3.51 -7.29 -5.59
CA GLN A 68 4.04 -5.93 -5.62
C GLN A 68 4.83 -5.60 -4.35
N LEU A 69 5.78 -4.68 -4.48
CA LEU A 69 6.45 -4.10 -3.33
C LEU A 69 5.50 -3.18 -2.55
N ALA A 70 5.46 -3.30 -1.22
CA ALA A 70 4.68 -2.43 -0.35
C ALA A 70 5.41 -2.14 0.96
N HIS A 71 5.00 -1.08 1.67
CA HIS A 71 5.38 -0.89 3.07
C HIS A 71 4.58 -1.85 3.97
N TRP A 72 5.16 -2.25 5.11
CA TRP A 72 4.48 -3.09 6.08
C TRP A 72 3.16 -2.50 6.59
N THR A 73 3.13 -1.20 6.90
CA THR A 73 1.91 -0.50 7.31
C THR A 73 0.85 -0.47 6.21
N CYS A 74 1.24 -0.16 4.97
CA CYS A 74 0.33 -0.11 3.84
C CYS A 74 -0.31 -1.47 3.57
N ASN A 75 0.49 -2.55 3.62
CA ASN A 75 -0.01 -3.91 3.47
C ASN A 75 -1.00 -4.27 4.61
N ARG A 76 -0.68 -3.88 5.85
CA ARG A 76 -1.56 -4.09 7.01
C ARG A 76 -2.88 -3.33 6.89
N GLU A 77 -2.86 -2.10 6.39
CA GLU A 77 -4.06 -1.29 6.14
C GLU A 77 -4.92 -1.86 4.99
N LYS A 78 -4.27 -2.38 3.95
CA LYS A 78 -4.93 -3.07 2.82
C LYS A 78 -5.69 -4.31 3.26
N SER A 79 -5.04 -5.21 3.99
CA SER A 79 -5.65 -6.48 4.40
C SER A 79 -6.29 -7.20 3.18
N ASP A 80 -7.53 -7.67 3.29
CA ASP A 80 -8.23 -8.38 2.22
C ASP A 80 -8.98 -7.44 1.26
N LYS A 81 -8.75 -6.12 1.32
CA LYS A 81 -9.41 -5.15 0.44
C LYS A 81 -8.74 -5.15 -0.94
N LEU A 82 -9.55 -5.12 -1.99
CA LEU A 82 -9.07 -4.84 -3.34
C LEU A 82 -9.02 -3.32 -3.45
N PHE A 83 -7.82 -2.73 -3.41
CA PHE A 83 -7.67 -1.30 -3.70
C PHE A 83 -7.79 -1.11 -5.21
N ASN A 84 -9.02 -0.89 -5.67
CA ASN A 84 -9.27 -0.49 -7.04
C ASN A 84 -9.02 1.01 -7.16
N GLN A 85 -7.78 1.36 -7.52
CA GLN A 85 -7.27 2.64 -8.00
C GLN A 85 -7.41 3.87 -7.10
N ALA A 86 -6.42 4.77 -7.27
CA ALA A 86 -6.30 6.14 -6.79
C ALA A 86 -7.21 6.49 -5.60
N ARG A 87 -6.63 6.72 -4.41
CA ARG A 87 -7.28 7.58 -3.41
C ARG A 87 -7.64 8.88 -4.13
N GLU A 88 -8.88 8.99 -4.60
CA GLU A 88 -9.45 10.28 -4.97
C GLU A 88 -9.33 11.10 -3.69
N PHE A 89 -8.44 12.08 -3.69
CA PHE A 89 -8.51 13.16 -2.73
C PHE A 89 -9.82 13.87 -3.01
N LYS A 90 -10.91 13.38 -2.41
CA LYS A 90 -12.15 14.12 -2.32
C LYS A 90 -11.80 15.34 -1.48
N ASN A 91 -11.51 16.46 -2.15
CA ASN A 91 -11.52 17.78 -1.56
C ASN A 91 -12.97 18.13 -1.19
N THR A 92 -13.54 17.36 -0.26
CA THR A 92 -14.84 17.67 0.31
C THR A 92 -14.60 18.85 1.24
N VAL A 93 -15.12 20.01 0.84
CA VAL A 93 -15.15 21.20 1.68
C VAL A 93 -16.00 20.86 2.91
N GLY A 94 -15.34 20.68 4.05
CA GLY A 94 -15.98 20.53 5.36
C GLY A 94 -15.73 21.77 6.22
N ASN A 95 -16.35 21.85 7.40
CA ASN A 95 -16.20 23.00 8.31
C ASN A 95 -14.75 23.41 8.61
N ARG A 96 -13.79 22.49 8.49
CA ARG A 96 -12.36 22.76 8.71
C ARG A 96 -11.68 23.51 7.55
N ASN A 97 -12.19 23.35 6.34
CA ASN A 97 -11.66 23.93 5.09
C ASN A 97 -12.71 24.80 4.39
N LEU A 98 -13.77 25.21 5.11
CA LEU A 98 -14.82 26.04 4.57
C LEU A 98 -14.24 27.44 4.32
N PRO A 99 -14.23 27.94 3.07
CA PRO A 99 -13.73 29.29 2.80
C PRO A 99 -14.56 30.28 3.62
N GLN A 100 -13.87 31.04 4.47
CA GLN A 100 -14.54 32.07 5.26
C GLN A 100 -14.91 33.23 4.36
N THR A 101 -16.15 33.71 4.48
CA THR A 101 -16.64 34.86 3.71
C THR A 101 -15.98 36.18 4.13
N LYS A 102 -15.35 36.20 5.31
CA LYS A 102 -14.70 37.38 5.88
C LYS A 102 -13.31 37.01 6.36
N ASP A 103 -12.34 37.81 5.95
CA ASP A 103 -10.98 37.72 6.44
C ASP A 103 -10.89 38.50 7.76
N TRP A 104 -10.92 37.76 8.87
CA TRP A 104 -10.86 38.33 10.21
C TRP A 104 -9.50 38.94 10.54
N THR A 105 -8.42 38.59 9.82
CA THR A 105 -7.12 39.22 10.03
C THR A 105 -7.10 40.69 9.60
N ASN A 106 -8.03 41.09 8.72
CA ASN A 106 -8.14 42.45 8.20
C ASN A 106 -9.40 43.18 8.70
N TYR A 107 -10.10 42.65 9.71
CA TYR A 107 -11.33 43.27 10.19
C TYR A 107 -11.03 44.49 11.07
N VAL A 108 -11.50 45.66 10.63
CA VAL A 108 -11.55 46.88 11.43
C VAL A 108 -13.02 47.22 11.66
N PRO A 109 -13.48 47.34 12.93
CA PRO A 109 -14.84 47.80 13.24
C PRO A 109 -14.96 49.30 12.97
N ASP A 110 -16.13 49.72 12.46
CA ASP A 110 -16.53 51.13 12.30
C ASP A 110 -16.73 51.83 13.65
#